data_AF-A8PU00-F1
#
_entry.id   AF-A8PU00-F1
#
_cell.length_a   1.000
_cell.length_b   1.000
_cell.length_c   1.000
_cell.angle_alpha   90.00
_cell.angle_beta   90.00
_cell.angle_gamma   90.00
#
_symmetry.space_group_name_H-M   'P 1'
#
loop_
_entity.id
_entity.type
_entity.pdbx_description
1 polymer ?
#
loop_
_entity_poly.entity_id
_entity_poly.type
_entity_poly.pdbx_seq_one_letter_code
_entity_poly.pdbx_strand_id
1 'polypeptide(L)'
;MLRGRPYHISALYVVDLKRFRYVAAGNILRQHYHRLTADKNSLANLDQDLPNNLQYVLPIHTLDKTWLWCETWCSYDWLPQAKTIDLCSNPKTKEPKLDRARRQIPEWTELDNEVAAFAQSLRSRESSSSSTVHDEL
;
A
#
# COMPACT_ATOMS: atom_id res chain seq x y z
N MET A 1 14.77 -18.81 -8.85
CA MET A 1 14.13 -18.34 -10.10
C MET A 1 12.64 -18.65 -10.06
N LEU A 2 11.79 -17.71 -10.51
CA LEU A 2 10.32 -17.83 -10.45
C LEU A 2 9.72 -18.88 -11.41
N ARG A 3 10.53 -19.59 -12.21
CA ARG A 3 10.17 -20.62 -13.22
C ARG A 3 8.90 -20.29 -14.02
N GLY A 4 8.83 -19.06 -14.54
CA GLY A 4 7.73 -18.59 -15.38
C GLY A 4 6.53 -18.00 -14.63
N ARG A 5 6.53 -18.00 -13.29
CA ARG A 5 5.48 -17.31 -12.51
C ARG A 5 5.73 -15.80 -12.49
N PRO A 6 4.65 -14.99 -12.52
CA PRO A 6 4.78 -13.54 -12.43
C PRO A 6 5.31 -13.10 -11.07
N TYR A 7 5.99 -11.97 -11.05
CA TYR A 7 6.41 -11.30 -9.82
C TYR A 7 5.30 -10.32 -9.41
N HIS A 8 4.65 -10.59 -8.27
CA HIS A 8 3.50 -9.83 -7.78
C HIS A 8 3.95 -8.66 -6.90
N ILE A 9 3.19 -7.55 -6.94
CA ILE A 9 3.46 -6.34 -6.16
C ILE A 9 2.67 -6.36 -4.85
N SER A 10 3.30 -5.97 -3.73
CA SER A 10 2.69 -6.01 -2.39
C SER A 10 1.80 -4.81 -2.06
N ALA A 11 1.74 -3.80 -2.93
CA ALA A 11 0.95 -2.58 -2.70
C ALA A 11 -0.57 -2.82 -2.63
N LEU A 12 -1.08 -3.82 -3.35
CA LEU A 12 -2.50 -4.19 -3.35
C LEU A 12 -2.65 -5.71 -3.49
N TYR A 13 -3.39 -6.32 -2.56
CA TYR A 13 -3.70 -7.74 -2.61
C TYR A 13 -4.98 -8.05 -1.82
N VAL A 14 -5.55 -9.23 -2.07
CA VAL A 14 -6.72 -9.76 -1.35
C VAL A 14 -6.31 -11.03 -0.62
N VAL A 15 -6.80 -11.18 0.61
CA VAL A 15 -6.61 -12.40 1.40
C VAL A 15 -7.97 -13.02 1.70
N ASP A 16 -8.24 -14.21 1.15
CA ASP A 16 -9.31 -15.07 1.66
C ASP A 16 -8.86 -15.62 3.02
N LEU A 17 -9.29 -14.96 4.10
CA LEU A 17 -8.92 -15.32 5.47
C LEU A 17 -9.39 -16.72 5.86
N LYS A 18 -10.52 -17.21 5.35
CA LYS A 18 -11.02 -18.55 5.67
C LYS A 18 -10.11 -19.59 5.05
N ARG A 19 -9.80 -19.46 3.76
CA ARG A 19 -8.86 -20.35 3.06
C ARG A 19 -7.44 -20.25 3.62
N PHE A 20 -6.97 -19.03 3.89
CA PHE A 20 -5.63 -18.76 4.44
C PHE A 20 -5.41 -19.46 5.78
N ARG A 21 -6.40 -19.42 6.67
CA ARG A 21 -6.38 -20.15 7.95
C ARG A 21 -6.47 -21.66 7.73
N TYR A 22 -7.37 -22.11 6.86
CA TYR A 22 -7.57 -23.54 6.57
C TYR A 22 -6.27 -24.24 6.13
N VAL A 23 -5.44 -23.58 5.30
CA VAL A 23 -4.15 -24.14 4.84
C VAL A 23 -2.97 -23.79 5.75
N ALA A 24 -3.21 -23.15 6.90
CA ALA A 24 -2.17 -22.67 7.81
C ALA A 24 -1.09 -21.80 7.14
N ALA A 25 -1.45 -21.00 6.13
CA ALA A 25 -0.51 -20.21 5.33
C ALA A 25 0.41 -19.30 6.17
N GLY A 26 -0.14 -18.71 7.24
CA GLY A 26 0.64 -17.86 8.15
C GLY A 26 1.78 -18.59 8.87
N ASN A 27 1.60 -19.87 9.22
CA ASN A 27 2.67 -20.67 9.82
C ASN A 27 3.78 -20.96 8.81
N ILE A 28 3.40 -21.30 7.57
CA ILE A 28 4.35 -21.54 6.47
C ILE A 28 5.18 -20.28 6.19
N LEU A 29 4.52 -19.12 6.08
CA LEU A 29 5.19 -17.82 5.89
C LEU A 29 6.19 -17.53 7.00
N ARG A 30 5.79 -17.66 8.27
CA ARG A 30 6.67 -17.40 9.43
C ARG A 30 7.87 -18.33 9.51
N GLN A 31 7.66 -19.64 9.30
CA GLN A 31 8.75 -20.62 9.32
C GLN A 31 9.74 -20.37 8.19
N HIS A 32 9.23 -20.04 7.00
CA HIS A 32 10.08 -19.74 5.86
C HIS A 32 10.85 -18.42 6.06
N TYR A 33 10.19 -17.38 6.56
CA TYR A 33 10.83 -16.13 6.94
C TYR A 33 11.98 -16.38 7.92
N HIS A 34 11.73 -17.12 9.01
CA HIS A 34 12.75 -17.42 10.01
C HIS A 34 13.98 -18.11 9.41
N ARG A 35 13.78 -19.02 8.45
CA ARG A 35 14.89 -19.67 7.72
C ARG A 35 15.71 -18.67 6.91
N LEU A 36 15.07 -17.73 6.21
CA LEU A 36 15.75 -16.76 5.36
C LEU A 36 16.50 -15.70 6.16
N THR A 37 15.97 -15.30 7.33
CA THR A 37 16.55 -14.21 8.16
C THR A 37 17.97 -14.44 8.67
N ALA A 38 18.49 -15.67 8.57
CA ALA A 38 19.89 -15.96 8.89
C ALA A 38 20.86 -15.20 7.97
N ASP A 39 20.47 -14.94 6.72
CA ASP A 39 21.21 -14.08 5.80
C ASP A 39 20.50 -12.72 5.65
N LYS A 40 21.20 -11.64 6.00
CA LYS A 40 20.70 -10.26 5.92
C LYS A 40 20.40 -9.81 4.50
N ASN A 41 20.98 -10.45 3.49
CA ASN A 41 20.79 -10.09 2.08
C ASN A 41 19.69 -10.91 1.38
N SER A 42 19.00 -11.80 2.11
CA SER A 42 18.04 -12.75 1.53
C SER A 42 16.70 -12.14 1.13
N LEU A 43 16.29 -11.05 1.78
CA LEU A 43 14.97 -10.42 1.62
C LEU A 43 15.17 -8.90 1.52
N ALA A 44 15.14 -8.37 0.29
CA ALA A 44 15.28 -6.94 0.05
C ALA A 44 13.99 -6.20 0.43
N ASN A 45 12.84 -6.77 0.06
CA ASN A 45 11.51 -6.27 0.40
C ASN A 45 10.67 -7.42 0.96
N LEU A 46 10.71 -7.62 2.28
CA LEU A 46 10.09 -8.76 2.96
C LEU A 46 8.64 -9.03 2.52
N ASP A 47 7.82 -7.99 2.48
CA ASP A 47 6.41 -8.01 2.15
C ASP A 47 6.13 -8.50 0.72
N GLN A 48 7.06 -8.28 -0.20
CA GLN A 48 6.94 -8.69 -1.60
C GLN A 48 7.69 -9.99 -1.88
N ASP A 49 8.93 -10.10 -1.42
CA ASP A 49 9.82 -11.21 -1.73
C ASP A 49 9.36 -12.51 -1.09
N LEU A 50 8.86 -12.46 0.16
CA LEU A 50 8.44 -13.67 0.86
C LEU A 50 7.24 -14.37 0.18
N PRO A 51 6.13 -13.68 -0.16
CA PRO A 51 5.06 -14.30 -0.96
C PRO A 51 5.54 -14.75 -2.34
N ASN A 52 6.37 -13.96 -3.02
CA ASN A 52 6.88 -14.31 -4.36
C ASN A 52 7.80 -15.54 -4.35
N ASN A 53 8.59 -15.75 -3.29
CA ASN A 53 9.41 -16.95 -3.12
C ASN A 53 8.54 -18.20 -2.89
N LEU A 54 7.44 -18.04 -2.15
CA LEU A 54 6.58 -19.13 -1.71
C LEU A 54 5.44 -19.48 -2.67
N GLN A 55 5.34 -18.86 -3.85
CA GLN A 55 4.22 -19.08 -4.76
C GLN A 55 3.93 -20.57 -5.07
N TYR A 56 4.98 -21.40 -5.10
CA TYR A 56 4.85 -22.85 -5.34
C TYR A 56 4.14 -23.60 -4.21
N VAL A 57 4.31 -23.13 -2.97
CA VAL A 57 3.73 -23.73 -1.77
C VAL A 57 2.39 -23.06 -1.44
N LEU A 58 2.33 -21.74 -1.60
CA LEU A 58 1.16 -20.90 -1.37
C LEU A 58 0.79 -20.21 -2.70
N PRO A 59 -0.14 -20.77 -3.48
CA PRO A 59 -0.54 -20.20 -4.76
C PRO A 59 -1.02 -18.75 -4.61
N ILE A 60 -0.55 -17.88 -5.52
CA ILE A 60 -1.04 -16.52 -5.66
C ILE A 60 -1.94 -16.47 -6.90
N HIS A 61 -3.17 -16.00 -6.72
CA HIS A 61 -4.08 -15.73 -7.82
C HIS A 61 -3.82 -14.30 -8.33
N THR A 62 -3.49 -14.19 -9.61
CA THR A 62 -3.16 -12.91 -10.23
C THR A 62 -4.41 -12.09 -10.47
N LEU A 63 -4.44 -10.86 -9.94
CA LEU A 63 -5.46 -9.87 -10.27
C LEU A 63 -5.23 -9.31 -11.68
N ASP A 64 -6.30 -8.87 -12.32
CA ASP A 64 -6.19 -8.15 -13.59
C ASP A 64 -5.31 -6.89 -13.43
N LYS A 65 -4.51 -6.58 -14.45
CA LYS A 65 -3.56 -5.45 -14.40
C LYS A 65 -4.23 -4.09 -14.15
N THR A 66 -5.51 -3.93 -14.50
CA THR A 66 -6.28 -2.69 -14.24
C THR A 66 -6.39 -2.37 -12.75
N TRP A 67 -6.16 -3.34 -11.85
CA TRP A 67 -6.23 -3.11 -10.42
C TRP A 67 -5.10 -2.24 -9.87
N LEU A 68 -3.94 -2.15 -10.53
CA LEU A 68 -2.80 -1.41 -10.01
C LEU A 68 -2.01 -0.75 -11.14
N TRP A 69 -1.99 0.58 -11.17
CA TRP A 69 -1.17 1.37 -12.08
C TRP A 69 -0.06 2.10 -11.32
N CYS A 70 1.11 2.25 -11.94
CA CYS A 70 2.17 3.11 -11.41
C CYS A 70 3.01 3.74 -12.53
N GLU A 71 3.30 5.04 -12.42
CA GLU A 71 3.93 5.85 -13.49
C GLU A 71 5.25 5.26 -14.02
N THR A 72 6.06 4.69 -13.12
CA THR A 72 7.41 4.21 -13.48
C THR A 72 7.38 2.99 -14.42
N TRP A 73 6.35 2.14 -14.30
CA TRP A 73 6.33 0.82 -14.96
C TRP A 73 5.14 0.63 -15.91
N CYS A 74 4.19 1.56 -15.91
CA CYS A 74 2.94 1.46 -16.66
C CYS A 74 2.83 2.59 -17.70
N SER A 75 2.32 2.27 -18.90
CA SER A 75 1.98 3.30 -19.89
C SER A 75 0.80 4.15 -19.42
N TYR A 76 0.82 5.43 -19.79
CA TYR A 76 -0.30 6.34 -19.61
C TYR A 76 -1.53 5.98 -20.46
N ASP A 77 -1.36 5.20 -21.54
CA ASP A 77 -2.44 4.85 -22.47
C ASP A 77 -3.64 4.15 -21.80
N TRP A 78 -3.39 3.45 -20.69
CA TRP A 78 -4.42 2.71 -19.95
C TRP A 78 -4.66 3.25 -18.55
N LEU A 79 -4.05 4.37 -18.16
CA LEU A 79 -4.36 5.05 -16.91
C LEU A 79 -5.88 5.30 -16.73
N PRO A 80 -6.67 5.66 -17.76
CA PRO A 80 -8.13 5.80 -17.61
C PRO A 80 -8.88 4.52 -17.20
N GLN A 81 -8.26 3.35 -17.35
CA GLN A 81 -8.83 2.05 -16.96
C GLN A 81 -8.34 1.59 -15.58
N ALA A 82 -7.39 2.32 -14.97
CA ALA A 82 -6.82 1.96 -13.69
C ALA A 82 -7.85 2.14 -12.56
N LYS A 83 -7.91 1.17 -11.66
CA LYS A 83 -8.79 1.19 -10.49
C LYS A 83 -8.08 1.74 -9.25
N THR A 84 -6.77 1.56 -9.16
CA THR A 84 -5.93 2.13 -8.11
C THR A 84 -4.59 2.58 -8.69
N ILE A 85 -3.98 3.58 -8.06
CA ILE A 85 -2.69 4.13 -8.45
C ILE A 85 -1.74 4.00 -7.26
N ASP A 86 -0.62 3.30 -7.45
CA ASP A 86 0.50 3.32 -6.50
C ASP A 86 1.51 4.40 -6.91
N LEU A 87 1.81 5.28 -5.96
CA LEU A 87 2.85 6.31 -6.10
C LEU A 87 4.23 5.70 -5.86
N CYS A 88 4.58 4.71 -6.68
CA CYS A 88 5.81 3.93 -6.59
C CYS A 88 7.07 4.80 -6.65
N SER A 89 8.18 4.28 -6.12
CA SER A 89 9.48 4.95 -6.22
C SER A 89 9.97 4.95 -7.67
N ASN A 90 10.49 6.09 -8.11
CA ASN A 90 11.13 6.22 -9.42
C ASN A 90 12.66 6.10 -9.25
N PRO A 91 13.33 5.11 -9.86
CA PRO A 91 14.78 4.94 -9.74
C PRO A 91 15.59 6.01 -10.49
N LYS A 92 14.97 6.75 -11.42
CA LYS A 92 15.63 7.77 -12.25
C LYS A 92 15.49 9.18 -11.67
N THR A 93 14.46 9.44 -10.87
CA THR A 93 14.14 10.79 -10.35
C THR A 93 13.86 10.77 -8.86
N LYS A 94 14.25 11.82 -8.14
CA LYS A 94 14.00 11.98 -6.70
C LYS A 94 12.82 12.91 -6.39
N GLU A 95 11.82 12.96 -7.27
CA GLU A 95 10.60 13.76 -7.06
C GLU A 95 9.91 13.33 -5.74
N PRO A 96 9.61 14.25 -4.81
CA PRO A 96 8.90 13.94 -3.57
C PRO A 96 7.52 13.32 -3.82
N LYS A 97 7.07 12.47 -2.89
CA LYS A 97 5.78 11.77 -3.02
C LYS A 97 4.58 12.73 -3.08
N LEU A 98 4.65 13.86 -2.37
CA LEU A 98 3.59 14.88 -2.36
C LEU A 98 3.45 15.56 -3.72
N ASP A 99 4.55 15.88 -4.38
CA ASP A 99 4.53 16.53 -5.69
C ASP A 99 3.98 15.58 -6.76
N ARG A 100 4.39 14.30 -6.70
CA ARG A 100 3.81 13.24 -7.54
C ARG A 100 2.31 13.10 -7.34
N ALA A 101 1.84 13.13 -6.09
CA ALA A 101 0.42 12.96 -5.79
C ALA A 101 -0.42 14.07 -6.44
N ARG A 102 0.00 15.34 -6.24
CA ARG A 102 -0.68 16.52 -6.85
C ARG A 102 -0.65 16.51 -8.37
N ARG A 103 0.43 16.01 -8.98
CA ARG A 103 0.61 15.97 -10.44
C ARG A 103 -0.16 14.81 -11.10
N GLN A 104 -0.15 13.62 -10.50
CA GLN A 104 -0.71 12.40 -11.09
C GLN A 104 -2.19 12.23 -10.82
N ILE A 105 -2.70 12.74 -9.68
CA ILE A 105 -4.06 12.50 -9.20
C ILE A 105 -4.77 13.85 -9.07
N PRO A 106 -5.60 14.25 -10.06
CA PRO A 106 -6.27 15.55 -10.07
C PRO A 106 -7.08 15.85 -8.80
N GLU A 107 -7.76 14.85 -8.25
CA GLU A 107 -8.61 14.94 -7.07
C GLU A 107 -7.83 14.98 -5.74
N TRP A 108 -6.50 14.80 -5.75
CA TRP A 108 -5.71 14.68 -4.52
C TRP A 108 -5.79 15.93 -3.65
N THR A 109 -5.71 17.11 -4.26
CA THR A 109 -5.71 18.39 -3.54
C THR A 109 -7.08 18.68 -2.92
N GLU A 110 -8.17 18.24 -3.58
CA GLU A 110 -9.52 18.41 -3.07
C GLU A 110 -9.75 17.56 -1.82
N LEU A 111 -9.32 16.29 -1.86
CA LEU A 111 -9.39 15.37 -0.72
C LEU A 111 -8.52 15.83 0.46
N ASP A 112 -7.31 16.33 0.19
CA ASP A 112 -6.42 16.88 1.23
C ASP A 112 -7.06 18.10 1.92
N ASN A 113 -7.68 18.99 1.13
CA ASN A 113 -8.40 20.15 1.66
C ASN A 113 -9.62 19.76 2.51
N GLU A 114 -10.37 18.72 2.12
CA GLU A 114 -11.51 18.21 2.90
C GLU A 114 -11.06 17.74 4.29
N VAL A 115 -9.99 16.95 4.35
CA VAL A 115 -9.41 16.47 5.62
C VAL A 115 -8.87 17.64 6.45
N ALA A 116 -8.21 18.61 5.83
CA ALA A 116 -7.70 19.79 6.51
C ALA A 116 -8.81 20.64 7.14
N ALA A 117 -9.90 20.89 6.39
CA ALA A 117 -11.07 21.62 6.87
C ALA A 117 -11.76 20.87 8.02
N PHE A 118 -11.90 19.55 7.91
CA PHE A 118 -12.44 18.73 8.99
C PHE A 118 -11.59 18.82 10.26
N ALA A 119 -10.26 18.69 10.13
CA ALA A 119 -9.35 18.82 11.26
C ALA A 119 -9.39 20.21 11.92
N GLN A 120 -9.57 21.27 11.14
CA GLN A 120 -9.78 22.62 11.67
C GLN A 120 -11.10 22.72 12.45
N SER A 121 -12.17 22.12 11.94
CA SER A 121 -13.48 22.12 12.62
C SER A 121 -13.44 21.45 14.00
N LEU A 122 -12.66 20.37 14.15
CA LEU A 122 -12.47 19.69 15.44
C LEU A 122 -11.73 20.58 16.44
N ARG A 123 -10.64 21.23 16.00
CA ARG A 123 -9.87 22.17 16.84
C ARG A 123 -10.72 23.35 17.33
N SER A 124 -11.57 23.90 16.47
CA SER A 124 -12.48 24.99 16.84
C SER A 124 -13.54 24.56 17.86
N ARG A 125 -14.03 23.32 17.78
CA ARG A 125 -14.96 22.76 18.77
C ARG A 125 -14.30 22.55 20.12
N GLU A 126 -13.09 22.01 20.14
CA GLU A 126 -12.31 21.84 21.38
C GLU A 126 -12.05 23.19 22.07
N SER A 127 -11.64 24.22 21.32
CA SER A 127 -11.44 25.56 21.88
C SER A 127 -12.72 26.15 22.45
N SER A 128 -13.86 25.96 21.78
CA SER A 128 -15.16 26.44 22.28
C SER A 128 -15.63 25.71 23.55
N SER A 129 -15.31 24.42 23.71
CA SER A 129 -15.65 23.64 24.90
C SER A 129 -14.77 23.98 26.11
N SER A 130 -13.51 24.35 25.86
CA SER A 130 -12.56 24.79 26.89
C SER A 130 -12.92 26.18 27.46
N SER A 131 -13.44 27.08 26.62
CA SER A 131 -13.90 28.41 27.05
C SER A 131 -15.15 28.40 27.93
N THR A 132 -15.90 27.30 28.01
CA THR A 132 -17.12 27.18 28.84
C THR A 132 -16.86 26.66 30.27
N VAL A 133 -15.62 26.32 30.65
CA VAL A 133 -15.30 25.76 31.99
C VAL A 133 -14.65 26.77 32.94
N HIS A 134 -14.46 28.03 32.53
CA HIS A 134 -13.95 29.11 33.38
C HIS A 134 -14.91 30.29 33.42
N ASP A 135 -16.10 30.08 33.99
CA ASP A 135 -16.83 31.14 34.68
C ASP A 135 -17.55 30.53 35.89
N GLU A 136 -17.43 31.21 37.03
CA GLU A 136 -18.01 30.96 38.36
C GLU A 136 -17.23 30.08 39.37
N LEU A 137 -16.31 30.71 40.13
CA LEU A 137 -16.49 31.13 41.55
C LEU A 137 -15.23 31.80 42.10
#